data_AF-F4MI29-F1
#
_entry.id   AF-F4MI29-F1
#
_cell.length_a   1.000
_cell.length_b   1.000
_cell.length_c   1.000
_cell.angle_alpha   90.00
_cell.angle_beta   90.00
_cell.angle_gamma   90.00
#
_symmetry.space_group_name_H-M   'P 1'
#
loop_
_entity.id
_entity.type
_entity.pdbx_description
1 polymer ?
#
loop_
_entity_poly.entity_id
_entity_poly.type
_entity_poly.pdbx_seq_one_letter_code
_entity_poly.pdbx_strand_id
1 'polypeptide(L)'
;RAHRNDLENVIPFILAAFFYTLTNPTPFLAINLVRVGALSRIAHTAVYAFGPVPQPTRALAFAVPFAITLYMSVQILLHFA
;
A
#
# COMPACT_ATOMS: atom_id res chain seq x y z
N ARG A 1 -4.77 -17.06 6.64
CA ARG A 1 -5.63 -16.13 5.85
C ARG A 1 -5.06 -14.71 5.84
N ALA A 2 -4.75 -14.11 6.99
CA ALA A 2 -4.08 -12.80 7.06
C ALA A 2 -2.76 -12.76 6.28
N HIS A 3 -1.87 -13.74 6.47
CA HIS A 3 -0.59 -13.80 5.75
C HIS A 3 -0.73 -13.83 4.22
N ARG A 4 -1.67 -14.62 3.68
CA ARG A 4 -1.96 -14.66 2.24
C ARG A 4 -2.50 -13.32 1.73
N ASN A 5 -3.43 -12.73 2.47
CA ASN A 5 -3.98 -11.41 2.15
C ASN A 5 -2.93 -10.30 2.23
N ASP A 6 -1.91 -10.42 3.08
CA ASP A 6 -0.80 -9.46 3.11
C ASP A 6 0.11 -9.67 1.91
N LEU A 7 0.45 -10.92 1.54
CA LEU A 7 1.29 -11.21 0.36
C LEU A 7 0.66 -10.71 -0.94
N GLU A 8 -0.64 -10.91 -1.15
CA GLU A 8 -1.39 -10.51 -2.37
C GLU A 8 -1.36 -8.99 -2.66
N ASN A 9 -0.75 -8.20 -1.78
CA ASN A 9 -1.21 -6.84 -1.48
C ASN A 9 0.00 -5.96 -1.11
N VAL A 10 0.97 -6.53 -0.39
CA VAL A 10 2.30 -5.98 -0.16
C VAL A 10 3.18 -6.19 -1.39
N ILE A 11 3.11 -7.34 -2.07
CA ILE A 11 3.95 -7.59 -3.26
C ILE A 11 3.67 -6.56 -4.37
N PRO A 12 2.41 -6.30 -4.79
CA PRO A 12 2.13 -5.28 -5.79
C PRO A 12 2.56 -3.87 -5.35
N PHE A 13 2.38 -3.55 -4.06
CA PHE A 13 2.77 -2.26 -3.50
C PHE A 13 4.28 -2.03 -3.56
N ILE A 14 5.09 -3.03 -3.19
CA ILE A 14 6.55 -2.95 -3.26
C ILE A 14 7.02 -2.77 -4.70
N LEU A 15 6.45 -3.56 -5.64
CA LEU A 15 6.78 -3.44 -7.06
C LEU A 15 6.42 -2.06 -7.60
N ALA A 16 5.21 -1.57 -7.32
CA ALA A 16 4.78 -0.24 -7.75
C ALA A 16 5.63 0.87 -7.11
N ALA A 17 5.99 0.76 -5.83
CA ALA A 17 6.89 1.72 -5.18
C ALA A 17 8.28 1.72 -5.82
N PHE A 18 8.84 0.55 -6.14
CA PHE A 18 10.12 0.43 -6.84
C PHE A 18 10.08 1.14 -8.20
N PHE A 19 9.11 0.80 -9.05
CA PHE A 19 8.98 1.45 -10.36
C PHE A 19 8.68 2.95 -10.25
N TYR A 20 7.91 3.38 -9.25
CA TYR A 20 7.62 4.79 -9.01
C TYR A 20 8.87 5.58 -8.64
N THR A 21 9.87 4.99 -7.97
CA THR A 21 11.14 5.70 -7.72
C THR A 21 11.92 6.01 -9.00
N LEU A 22 11.68 5.26 -10.07
CA LEU A 22 12.33 5.48 -11.38
C LEU A 22 11.75 6.68 -12.14
N THR A 23 10.58 7.19 -11.75
CA THR A 23 9.95 8.36 -12.40
C THR A 23 10.43 9.70 -11.83
N ASN A 24 11.52 9.71 -11.04
CA ASN A 24 12.01 10.89 -10.29
C ASN A 24 10.90 11.67 -9.55
N PRO A 25 10.08 11.01 -8.71
CA PRO A 25 9.01 11.69 -7.98
C PRO A 25 9.59 12.61 -6.90
N THR A 26 8.78 13.56 -6.42
CA THR A 26 9.20 14.41 -5.30
C THR A 26 9.48 13.54 -4.06
N PRO A 27 10.65 13.67 -3.41
CA PRO A 27 11.02 12.82 -2.28
C PRO A 27 10.00 12.87 -1.13
N PHE A 28 9.45 14.05 -0.86
CA PHE A 28 8.41 14.25 0.14
C PHE A 28 7.19 13.36 -0.11
N LEU A 29 6.70 13.33 -1.35
CA LEU A 29 5.50 12.58 -1.70
C LEU A 29 5.78 11.08 -1.72
N ALA A 30 6.90 10.65 -2.31
CA ALA A 30 7.30 9.24 -2.35
C ALA A 30 7.46 8.65 -0.93
N ILE A 31 8.14 9.37 -0.03
CA ILE A 31 8.35 8.93 1.36
C ILE A 31 7.01 8.80 2.09
N ASN A 32 6.11 9.77 1.93
CA ASN A 32 4.82 9.75 2.63
C ASN A 32 3.90 8.64 2.11
N LEU A 33 3.88 8.37 0.79
CA LEU A 33 3.14 7.24 0.24
C LEU A 33 3.62 5.90 0.80
N VAL A 34 4.94 5.70 0.88
CA VAL A 34 5.53 4.49 1.46
C VAL A 34 5.18 4.36 2.95
N ARG A 35 5.30 5.44 3.71
CA ARG A 35 4.96 5.47 5.14
C ARG A 35 3.49 5.14 5.41
N VAL A 36 2.57 5.78 4.69
CA VAL A 36 1.13 5.55 4.86
C VAL A 36 0.77 4.11 4.48
N GLY A 37 1.31 3.59 3.37
CA GLY A 37 1.11 2.20 2.96
C GLY A 37 1.62 1.21 4.01
N ALA A 38 2.83 1.43 4.55
CA ALA A 38 3.41 0.58 5.60
C ALA A 38 2.60 0.64 6.91
N LEU A 39 2.23 1.84 7.38
CA LEU A 39 1.42 2.02 8.58
C LEU A 39 0.05 1.34 8.45
N SER A 40 -0.58 1.43 7.28
CA SER A 40 -1.85 0.73 7.03
C SER A 40 -1.72 -0.79 7.14
N ARG A 41 -0.59 -1.37 6.73
CA ARG A 41 -0.33 -2.81 6.86
C ARG A 41 0.01 -3.23 8.29
N ILE A 42 0.76 -2.42 9.02
CA ILE A 42 1.02 -2.65 10.45
C ILE A 42 -0.30 -2.58 11.23
N ALA A 43 -1.17 -1.62 10.91
CA ALA A 43 -2.51 -1.54 11.49
C ALA A 43 -3.36 -2.78 11.13
N HIS A 44 -3.29 -3.25 9.89
CA HIS A 44 -3.98 -4.48 9.45
C HIS A 44 -3.55 -5.71 10.27
N THR A 45 -2.23 -5.91 10.43
CA THR A 45 -1.70 -7.05 11.19
C THR A 45 -1.98 -6.92 12.67
N ALA A 46 -1.87 -5.72 13.25
CA ALA A 46 -2.22 -5.46 14.65
C ALA A 46 -3.70 -5.77 14.93
N VAL A 47 -4.61 -5.31 14.06
CA VAL A 47 -6.04 -5.62 14.14
C VAL A 47 -6.29 -7.13 14.05
N TYR A 48 -5.54 -7.85 13.22
CA TYR A 48 -5.66 -9.30 13.15
C TYR A 48 -5.08 -10.04 14.36
N ALA A 49 -4.05 -9.48 15.01
CA ALA A 49 -3.30 -10.13 16.08
C ALA A 49 -3.87 -9.89 17.49
N PHE A 50 -4.38 -8.70 17.78
CA PHE A 50 -4.76 -8.28 19.14
C PHE A 50 -6.26 -8.44 19.47
N GLY A 51 -7.10 -8.79 18.50
CA GLY A 51 -8.51 -9.11 18.75
C GLY A 51 -9.40 -8.81 17.54
N PRO A 52 -10.54 -9.51 17.38
CA PRO A 52 -11.42 -9.33 16.23
C PRO A 52 -12.08 -7.94 16.26
N VAL A 53 -11.46 -6.97 15.61
CA VAL A 53 -12.10 -5.68 15.37
C VAL A 53 -13.23 -5.89 14.36
N PRO A 54 -14.47 -5.48 14.66
CA PRO A 54 -15.58 -5.61 13.73
C PRO A 54 -15.28 -4.89 12.41
N GLN A 55 -15.92 -5.33 11.33
CA GLN A 55 -15.94 -4.58 10.06
C GLN A 55 -16.36 -3.14 10.38
N PRO A 56 -15.68 -2.09 9.87
CA PRO A 56 -15.13 -1.97 8.51
C PRO A 56 -13.59 -1.95 8.41
N THR A 57 -12.87 -2.21 9.51
CA THR A 57 -11.41 -1.98 9.60
C THR A 57 -10.61 -2.75 8.55
N ARG A 58 -11.06 -3.96 8.18
CA ARG A 58 -10.44 -4.77 7.13
C ARG A 58 -10.58 -4.15 5.73
N ALA A 59 -11.71 -3.50 5.43
CA ALA A 59 -11.94 -2.85 4.15
C ALA A 59 -11.06 -1.59 4.03
N LEU A 60 -10.98 -0.79 5.11
CA LEU A 60 -10.11 0.39 5.16
C LEU A 60 -8.63 0.02 5.02
N ALA A 61 -8.19 -1.03 5.74
CA ALA A 61 -6.82 -1.52 5.68
C ALA A 61 -6.40 -2.09 4.31
N PHE A 62 -7.37 -2.48 3.48
CA PHE A 62 -7.14 -2.86 2.08
C PHE A 62 -7.18 -1.64 1.14
N ALA A 63 -8.18 -0.76 1.32
CA ALA A 63 -8.44 0.36 0.42
C ALA A 63 -7.27 1.35 0.37
N VAL A 64 -6.63 1.64 1.50
CA VAL A 64 -5.51 2.59 1.57
C VAL A 64 -4.31 2.14 0.73
N PRO A 65 -3.69 0.97 0.96
CA PRO A 65 -2.56 0.50 0.16
C PRO A 65 -2.95 0.21 -1.30
N PHE A 66 -4.21 -0.17 -1.56
CA PHE A 66 -4.72 -0.33 -2.92
C PHE A 66 -4.74 1.02 -3.67
N ALA A 67 -5.29 2.07 -3.06
CA ALA A 67 -5.34 3.41 -3.65
C ALA A 67 -3.93 3.97 -3.91
N ILE A 68 -2.98 3.75 -2.99
CA ILE A 68 -1.59 4.17 -3.17
C ILE A 68 -0.93 3.41 -4.33
N THR A 69 -1.13 2.09 -4.40
CA THR A 69 -0.63 1.26 -5.52
C THR A 69 -1.19 1.76 -6.85
N LEU A 70 -2.50 2.02 -6.91
CA LEU A 70 -3.16 2.53 -8.11
C LEU A 70 -2.58 3.89 -8.54
N TYR A 71 -2.41 4.82 -7.59
CA TYR A 71 -1.79 6.12 -7.85
C TYR A 71 -0.38 5.97 -8.45
N MET A 72 0.47 5.15 -7.82
CA MET A 72 1.84 4.91 -8.30
C MET A 72 1.83 4.29 -9.70
N SER A 73 0.98 3.29 -9.94
CA SER A 73 0.83 2.65 -11.25
C SER A 73 0.37 3.63 -12.34
N VAL A 74 -0.59 4.50 -12.06
CA VAL A 74 -1.04 5.53 -13.02
C VAL A 74 0.09 6.50 -13.33
N GLN A 75 0.85 6.95 -12.33
CA GLN A 75 2.00 7.84 -12.55
C GLN A 75 3.09 7.18 -13.40
N ILE A 76 3.39 5.90 -13.15
CA ILE A 76 4.33 5.12 -13.97
C ILE A 76 3.84 5.06 -15.42
N LEU A 77 2.57 4.73 -15.64
CA LEU A 77 2.00 4.66 -16.99
C LEU A 77 2.06 6.01 -17.70
N LEU A 78 1.73 7.12 -17.03
CA LEU A 78 1.79 8.45 -17.62
C LEU A 78 3.22 8.94 -17.91
N HIS A 79 4.21 8.46 -17.14
CA HIS A 79 5.60 8.85 -17.33
C HIS A 79 6.27 8.11 -18.51
N PHE A 80 5.87 6.87 -18.77
CA PHE A 80 6.46 6.00 -19.80
C PHE A 80 5.57 5.76 -21.03
N ALA A 81 4.37 6.35 -21.08
CA ALA A 81 3.51 6.38 -22.27
C ALA A 81 4.01 7.42 -23.28
#